data_AF-N9GJC0-F1
#
_entry.id   AF-N9GJC0-F1
#
_cell.length_a   1.000
_cell.length_b   1.000
_cell.length_c   1.000
_cell.angle_alpha   90.00
_cell.angle_beta   90.00
_cell.angle_gamma   90.00
#
_symmetry.space_group_name_H-M   'P 1'
#
loop_
_entity.id
_entity.type
_entity.pdbx_description
1 polymer ?
#
loop_
_entity_poly.entity_id
_entity_poly.type
_entity_poly.pdbx_seq_one_letter_code
_entity_poly.pdbx_strand_id
1 'polypeptide(L)' 'MTPVQTAVKRIDEQAFAIANGQNLMFCEDALRRLYGTFLNHKSIRGFNFKVIHAESLHAHDAVAQGSWQW' A
#
# COMPACT_ATOMS: atom_id res chain seq x y z
N MET A 1 -2.86 -0.58 -6.84
CA MET A 1 -3.59 -0.18 -5.62
C MET A 1 -4.91 0.39 -6.08
N THR A 2 -6.01 -0.12 -5.56
CA THR A 2 -7.35 0.31 -5.96
C THR A 2 -7.79 1.43 -5.01
N PRO A 3 -8.09 2.64 -5.50
CA PRO A 3 -8.46 3.76 -4.62
C PRO A 3 -9.83 3.52 -3.99
N VAL A 4 -9.98 3.84 -2.69
CA VAL A 4 -11.27 3.79 -1.99
C VAL A 4 -12.17 4.93 -2.48
N GLN A 5 -13.43 4.62 -2.78
CA GLN A 5 -14.44 5.58 -3.22
C GLN A 5 -15.58 5.67 -2.19
N THR A 6 -16.03 6.89 -1.86
CA THR A 6 -16.95 7.15 -0.73
C THR A 6 -18.43 6.85 -1.03
N ALA A 7 -18.81 6.84 -2.31
CA ALA A 7 -20.12 6.42 -2.78
C ALA A 7 -19.94 5.62 -4.08
N VAL A 8 -20.42 4.38 -4.12
CA VAL A 8 -20.20 3.44 -5.21
C VAL A 8 -21.49 2.72 -5.58
N LYS A 9 -21.70 2.49 -6.89
CA LYS A 9 -22.77 1.57 -7.31
C LYS A 9 -22.33 0.15 -6.97
N ARG A 10 -23.28 -0.76 -6.75
CA ARG A 10 -22.99 -2.18 -6.41
C ARG A 10 -22.00 -2.86 -7.36
N ILE A 11 -22.06 -2.52 -8.65
CA ILE A 11 -21.14 -3.07 -9.67
C ILE A 11 -19.71 -2.60 -9.43
N ASP A 12 -19.53 -1.32 -9.06
CA ASP A 12 -18.22 -0.72 -8.80
C ASP A 12 -17.61 -1.29 -7.50
N GLU A 13 -18.45 -1.51 -6.46
CA GLU A 13 -18.04 -2.16 -5.22
C GLU A 13 -17.59 -3.62 -5.47
N GLN A 14 -18.32 -4.37 -6.28
CA GLN A 14 -17.95 -5.74 -6.63
C GLN A 14 -16.65 -5.79 -7.43
N ALA A 15 -16.48 -4.89 -8.40
CA ALA A 15 -15.23 -4.78 -9.17
C ALA A 15 -14.05 -4.42 -8.26
N PHE A 16 -14.26 -3.50 -7.31
CA PHE A 16 -13.25 -3.14 -6.29
C PHE A 16 -12.89 -4.33 -5.41
N ALA A 17 -13.87 -5.09 -4.93
CA ALA A 17 -13.65 -6.26 -4.09
C ALA A 17 -12.84 -7.35 -4.84
N ILE A 18 -13.19 -7.63 -6.09
CA ILE A 18 -12.46 -8.58 -6.94
C ILE A 18 -11.03 -8.12 -7.17
N ALA A 19 -10.82 -6.86 -7.57
CA ALA A 19 -9.50 -6.32 -7.86
C ALA A 19 -8.58 -6.33 -6.62
N ASN A 20 -9.11 -6.00 -5.44
CA ASN A 20 -8.32 -6.06 -4.20
C ASN A 20 -8.07 -7.51 -3.76
N GLY A 21 -9.06 -8.39 -3.87
CA GLY A 21 -8.91 -9.82 -3.56
C GLY A 21 -7.86 -10.51 -4.45
N GLN A 22 -7.68 -10.06 -5.69
CA GLN A 22 -6.64 -10.55 -6.61
C GLN A 22 -5.25 -9.98 -6.33
N ASN A 23 -5.13 -8.97 -5.46
CA ASN A 23 -3.86 -8.29 -5.16
C ASN A 23 -3.67 -8.11 -3.64
N LEU A 24 -3.92 -9.20 -2.89
CA LEU A 24 -3.58 -9.30 -1.47
C LEU A 24 -2.07 -9.11 -1.28
N MET A 25 -1.70 -8.33 -0.28
CA MET A 25 -0.29 -8.12 0.08
C MET A 25 -0.16 -7.70 1.54
N PHE A 26 0.94 -8.07 2.18
CA PHE A 26 1.28 -7.59 3.51
C PHE A 26 1.80 -6.14 3.46
N CYS A 27 1.88 -5.49 4.62
CA CYS A 27 2.41 -4.14 4.76
C CYS A 27 3.86 -4.03 4.23
N GLU A 28 4.64 -5.08 4.45
CA GLU A 28 6.02 -5.24 3.99
C GLU A 28 6.12 -5.37 2.46
N ASP A 29 5.17 -6.05 1.82
CA ASP A 29 5.13 -6.16 0.36
C ASP A 29 4.85 -4.80 -0.28
N ALA A 30 3.92 -4.03 0.29
CA ALA A 30 3.68 -2.65 -0.13
C ALA A 30 4.94 -1.79 0.02
N LEU A 31 5.66 -1.91 1.14
CA LEU A 31 6.94 -1.22 1.35
C LEU A 31 7.98 -1.64 0.30
N ARG A 32 8.16 -2.93 0.02
CA ARG A 32 9.10 -3.43 -1.00
C ARG A 32 8.79 -2.90 -2.39
N ARG A 33 7.50 -2.82 -2.76
CA ARG A 33 7.07 -2.24 -4.04
C ARG A 33 7.45 -0.77 -4.14
N LEU A 34 7.16 0.03 -3.09
CA LEU A 34 7.55 1.45 -3.04
C LEU A 34 9.07 1.62 -3.14
N TYR A 35 9.82 0.81 -2.37
CA TYR A 35 11.28 0.84 -2.35
C TYR A 35 11.86 0.56 -3.74
N GLY A 36 11.39 -0.50 -4.41
CA GLY A 36 11.82 -0.86 -5.76
C GLY A 36 11.48 0.20 -6.81
N THR A 37 10.31 0.83 -6.73
CA THR A 37 9.94 1.92 -7.64
C THR A 37 10.85 3.14 -7.44
N PHE A 38 11.15 3.52 -6.20
CA PHE A 38 11.91 4.74 -5.91
C PHE A 38 13.42 4.58 -6.12
N LEU A 39 13.99 3.40 -5.82
CA LEU A 39 15.38 3.10 -6.15
C LEU A 39 15.69 3.23 -7.64
N ASN A 40 14.73 2.87 -8.49
CA ASN A 40 14.90 2.92 -9.94
C ASN A 40 14.73 4.34 -10.51
N HIS A 41 14.33 5.32 -9.70
CA HIS A 41 14.06 6.68 -10.15
C HIS A 41 15.26 7.59 -9.89
N LYS A 42 16.05 7.86 -10.95
CA LYS A 42 17.35 8.58 -10.87
C LYS A 42 17.33 9.97 -10.23
N SER A 43 16.18 10.65 -10.20
CA SER A 43 16.04 11.98 -9.58
C SER A 43 15.86 11.93 -8.06
N ILE A 44 15.60 10.76 -7.49
CA ILE A 44 15.38 10.58 -6.06
C ILE A 44 16.74 10.30 -5.41
N ARG A 45 17.15 11.16 -4.47
CA ARG A 45 18.45 11.10 -3.79
C ARG A 45 18.41 10.46 -2.40
N GLY A 46 17.23 10.10 -1.94
CA GLY A 46 16.99 9.53 -0.63
C GLY A 46 15.49 9.49 -0.34
N PHE A 47 15.05 8.56 0.49
CA PHE A 47 13.67 8.47 0.94
C PHE A 47 13.56 7.73 2.28
N ASN A 48 12.50 8.05 3.00
CA ASN A 48 12.04 7.32 4.18
C ASN A 48 10.56 6.98 3.99
N PHE A 49 10.21 5.71 4.12
CA PHE A 49 8.85 5.22 3.99
C PHE A 49 8.37 4.59 5.29
N LYS A 50 7.10 4.88 5.61
CA LYS A 50 6.32 4.19 6.63
C LYS A 50 5.01 3.77 5.98
N VAL A 51 4.77 2.46 5.90
CA VAL A 51 3.50 1.88 5.47
C VAL A 51 2.77 1.43 6.73
N ILE A 52 1.47 1.72 6.79
CA ILE A 52 0.60 1.38 7.92
C ILE A 52 -0.58 0.62 7.34
N HIS A 53 -0.81 -0.60 7.83
CA HIS A 53 -2.05 -1.32 7.64
C HIS A 53 -2.95 -1.02 8.84
N ALA A 54 -4.02 -0.27 8.60
CA ALA A 54 -5.03 0.00 9.61
C ALA A 54 -5.87 -1.27 9.83
N GLU A 55 -5.58 -2.00 10.90
CA GLU A 55 -6.18 -3.29 11.19
C GLU A 55 -7.65 -3.11 11.57
N SER A 56 -8.54 -3.87 10.93
CA SER A 56 -9.97 -3.84 11.26
C SER A 56 -10.32 -4.76 12.43
N LEU A 57 -9.53 -5.82 12.65
CA LEU A 57 -9.80 -6.86 13.64
C LEU A 57 -8.99 -6.72 14.93
N HIS A 58 -7.83 -6.06 14.86
CA HIS A 58 -6.91 -5.91 15.98
C HIS A 58 -6.91 -4.48 16.50
N ALA A 59 -6.64 -4.31 17.81
CA ALA A 59 -6.55 -2.98 18.44
C ALA A 59 -5.22 -2.25 18.17
N HIS A 60 -4.41 -2.76 17.23
CA HIS A 60 -3.11 -2.21 16.84
C HIS A 60 -2.94 -2.32 15.33
N ASP A 61 -2.24 -1.35 14.74
CA ASP A 61 -1.92 -1.36 13.31
C ASP A 61 -0.64 -2.16 13.04
N ALA A 62 -0.57 -2.81 11.88
CA ALA A 62 0.69 -3.35 11.38
C ALA A 62 1.48 -2.24 10.65
N VAL A 63 2.77 -2.11 10.96
CA VAL A 63 3.62 -1.03 10.45
C VAL A 63 4.90 -1.59 9.85
N ALA A 64 5.22 -1.19 8.62
CA ALA A 64 6.49 -1.48 7.97
C ALA A 64 7.24 -0.17 7.67
N GLN A 65 8.55 -0.14 7.95
CA GLN A 65 9.40 1.04 7.72
C GLN A 65 10.64 0.68 6.92
N GLY A 66 11.11 1.62 6.09
CA GLY A 66 12.34 1.45 5.33
C GLY A 66 12.89 2.80 4.85
N SER A 67 14.21 2.92 4.81
CA SER A 67 14.89 4.16 4.40
C SER A 67 16.08 3.87 3.50
N TRP A 68 16.35 4.79 2.59
CA TRP A 68 17.52 4.78 1.71
C TRP A 68 18.09 6.20 1.62
N GLN A 69 19.38 6.36 1.93
CA GLN A 69 20.07 7.67 1.90
C GLN A 69 19.30 8.82 2.60
N TRP A 70 18.74 8.53 3.78
CA TRP A 70 18.02 9.47 4.65
C TRP A 70 18.83 9.80 5.89
#